data_AF-A0A2T0LWV2-F1
#
_entry.id   AF-A0A2T0LWV2-F1
#
_cell.length_a   1.000
_cell.length_b   1.000
_cell.length_c   1.000
_cell.angle_alpha   90.00
_cell.angle_beta   90.00
_cell.angle_gamma   90.00
#
_symmetry.space_group_name_H-M   'P 1'
#
loop_
_entity.id
_entity.type
_entity.pdbx_description
1 polymer ?
#
loop_
_entity_poly.entity_id
_entity_poly.type
_entity_poly.pdbx_seq_one_letter_code
_entity_poly.pdbx_strand_id
1 'polypeptide(L)'
;MTTAPAAPGTRTLTYADAVREALAQAMTADERVFLLGEDIGTYGGAFGVTGDLVHRFGEERVRDTPISELGIVGAAVGAALTGMRPVVEIQFSDFTAQAMDQIVNQAAKIHFMLGGAATVPLVLRAPGGSGTGAAAQHSQSLEAWFAHVPGLKVVMPSTPADAKGLLLAAIDDPNPVIVLEHKLLYKDSGPVPEDAARVPLGTAEVRRPGADLTVVATGVMVPRALAAAERLAGEGISAGVVDPRTLRPLDTETILDSVVETGRLLLVQEAPKTCGYVAEIAAAVAGSRAFGHLRAPVGRLCGLDVPIPYAPQLERAAVPQVEDIVREARDLVRRW
;
A
#
# COMPACT_ATOMS: atom_id res chain seq x y z
N MET A 1 16.12 3.18 -19.62
CA MET A 1 15.65 4.19 -18.65
C MET A 1 16.88 4.77 -17.98
N THR A 2 17.29 5.98 -18.37
CA THR A 2 18.34 6.73 -17.70
C THR A 2 17.75 7.30 -16.42
N THR A 3 18.11 6.73 -15.27
CA THR A 3 17.74 7.26 -13.95
C THR A 3 18.33 8.65 -13.80
N ALA A 4 17.50 9.64 -13.49
CA ALA A 4 17.97 10.98 -13.10
C ALA A 4 18.98 10.84 -11.93
N PRO A 5 20.01 11.71 -11.86
CA PRO A 5 20.95 11.68 -10.74
C PRO A 5 20.20 11.90 -9.42
N ALA A 6 20.53 11.08 -8.42
CA ALA A 6 19.96 11.17 -7.08
C ALA A 6 20.22 12.57 -6.49
N ALA A 7 19.19 13.16 -5.88
CA ALA A 7 19.36 14.42 -5.13
C ALA A 7 20.36 14.21 -3.97
N PRO A 8 21.09 15.24 -3.51
CA PRO A 8 21.98 15.12 -2.37
C PRO A 8 21.26 14.51 -1.16
N GLY A 9 21.83 13.47 -0.54
CA GLY A 9 21.21 12.75 0.58
C GLY A 9 20.17 11.69 0.18
N THR A 10 20.11 11.30 -1.09
CA THR A 10 19.30 10.17 -1.58
C THR A 10 20.17 9.13 -2.28
N ARG A 11 19.78 7.85 -2.21
CA ARG A 11 20.41 6.73 -2.92
C ARG A 11 19.36 5.87 -3.63
N THR A 12 19.77 5.15 -4.67
CA THR A 12 18.88 4.23 -5.36
C THR A 12 18.81 2.90 -4.61
N LEU A 13 17.63 2.52 -4.15
CA LEU A 13 17.34 1.22 -3.55
C LEU A 13 16.19 0.54 -4.28
N THR A 14 16.15 -0.78 -4.24
CA THR A 14 14.92 -1.51 -4.56
C THR A 14 13.87 -1.24 -3.47
N TYR A 15 12.59 -1.43 -3.78
CA TYR A 15 11.52 -1.37 -2.78
C TYR A 15 11.79 -2.36 -1.62
N ALA A 16 12.20 -3.59 -1.92
CA ALA A 16 12.53 -4.58 -0.91
C ALA A 16 13.70 -4.13 0.00
N ASP A 17 14.76 -3.55 -0.57
CA ASP A 17 15.88 -3.02 0.21
C ASP A 17 15.47 -1.81 1.04
N ALA A 18 14.57 -0.95 0.53
CA ALA A 18 14.04 0.20 1.26
C ALA A 18 13.20 -0.23 2.48
N VAL A 19 12.40 -1.30 2.34
CA VAL A 19 11.69 -1.93 3.46
C VAL A 19 12.68 -2.51 4.47
N ARG A 20 13.69 -3.28 4.01
CA ARG A 20 14.73 -3.83 4.88
C ARG A 20 15.46 -2.75 5.67
N GLU A 21 15.76 -1.64 5.01
CA GLU A 21 16.42 -0.49 5.61
C GLU A 21 15.55 0.17 6.69
N ALA A 22 14.26 0.38 6.43
CA ALA A 22 13.33 0.88 7.44
C ALA A 22 13.28 -0.03 8.69
N LEU A 23 13.17 -1.35 8.49
CA LEU A 23 13.17 -2.32 9.58
C LEU A 23 14.48 -2.25 10.39
N ALA A 24 15.62 -2.26 9.70
CA ALA A 24 16.92 -2.13 10.34
C ALA A 24 17.07 -0.84 11.16
N GLN A 25 16.65 0.30 10.60
CA GLN A 25 16.73 1.59 11.26
C GLN A 25 15.85 1.61 12.52
N ALA A 26 14.61 1.14 12.41
CA ALA A 26 13.68 1.06 13.53
C ALA A 26 14.19 0.13 14.65
N MET A 27 14.66 -1.06 14.29
CA MET A 27 15.20 -2.05 15.25
C MET A 27 16.48 -1.57 15.94
N THR A 28 17.31 -0.78 15.25
CA THR A 28 18.51 -0.14 15.83
C THR A 28 18.13 0.96 16.82
N ALA A 29 17.10 1.74 16.50
CA ALA A 29 16.67 2.87 17.32
C ALA A 29 15.88 2.47 18.57
N ASP A 30 15.15 1.35 18.53
CA ASP A 30 14.27 0.91 19.62
C ASP A 30 14.37 -0.61 19.82
N GLU A 31 14.83 -1.02 21.02
CA GLU A 31 14.95 -2.43 21.40
C GLU A 31 13.61 -3.16 21.50
N ARG A 32 12.51 -2.41 21.63
CA ARG A 32 11.15 -2.95 21.70
C ARG A 32 10.62 -3.40 20.33
N VAL A 33 11.24 -2.94 19.23
CA VAL A 33 10.84 -3.30 17.87
C VAL A 33 11.41 -4.66 17.50
N PHE A 34 10.58 -5.63 17.18
CA PHE A 34 11.06 -6.95 16.75
C PHE A 34 10.16 -7.50 15.65
N LEU A 35 10.69 -8.43 14.86
CA LEU A 35 10.00 -9.05 13.75
C LEU A 35 9.53 -10.45 14.15
N LEU A 36 8.35 -10.85 13.68
CA LEU A 36 7.86 -12.21 13.76
C LEU A 36 7.06 -12.58 12.51
N GLY A 37 7.29 -13.78 11.99
CA GLY A 37 6.65 -14.26 10.78
C GLY A 37 7.26 -15.57 10.29
N GLU A 38 6.71 -16.08 9.20
CA GLU A 38 7.14 -17.33 8.58
C GLU A 38 8.31 -17.09 7.63
N ASP A 39 9.39 -17.86 7.79
CA ASP A 39 10.61 -17.83 6.97
C ASP A 39 11.34 -16.47 6.94
N ILE A 40 11.13 -15.59 7.92
CA ILE A 40 11.74 -14.25 7.97
C ILE A 40 13.15 -14.25 8.57
N GLY A 41 13.54 -15.31 9.28
CA GLY A 41 14.82 -15.48 9.92
C GLY A 41 15.86 -16.02 8.95
N THR A 42 16.26 -17.29 9.10
CA THR A 42 17.39 -17.87 8.34
C THR A 42 17.18 -17.84 6.82
N TYR A 43 15.93 -17.95 6.36
CA TYR A 43 15.59 -17.91 4.95
C TYR A 43 15.60 -16.48 4.36
N GLY A 44 15.54 -15.44 5.20
CA GLY A 44 15.61 -14.03 4.78
C GLY A 44 14.30 -13.48 4.20
N GLY A 45 13.17 -14.14 4.46
CA GLY A 45 11.83 -13.79 4.00
C GLY A 45 11.48 -14.40 2.65
N ALA A 46 10.22 -14.75 2.43
CA ALA A 46 9.75 -15.39 1.20
C ALA A 46 10.05 -14.59 -0.09
N PHE A 47 10.16 -13.27 0.04
CA PHE A 47 10.52 -12.34 -1.04
C PHE A 47 11.91 -11.72 -0.85
N GLY A 48 12.72 -12.24 0.09
CA GLY A 48 14.05 -11.72 0.41
C GLY A 48 14.03 -10.36 1.11
N VAL A 49 12.89 -9.92 1.66
CA VAL A 49 12.78 -8.56 2.24
C VAL A 49 13.57 -8.46 3.54
N THR A 50 13.47 -9.42 4.45
CA THR A 50 14.19 -9.36 5.73
C THR A 50 15.67 -9.71 5.59
N GLY A 51 16.06 -10.44 4.55
CA GLY A 51 17.46 -10.66 4.16
C GLY A 51 18.38 -11.04 5.31
N ASP A 52 19.33 -10.16 5.64
CA ASP A 52 20.36 -10.39 6.64
C ASP A 52 20.00 -9.90 8.06
N LEU A 53 18.76 -9.44 8.30
CA LEU A 53 18.37 -8.85 9.58
C LEU A 53 18.58 -9.81 10.76
N VAL A 54 18.34 -11.11 10.58
CA VAL A 54 18.56 -12.11 11.64
C VAL A 54 20.04 -12.19 12.05
N HIS A 55 20.97 -12.05 11.11
CA HIS A 55 22.41 -12.06 11.40
C HIS A 55 22.85 -10.79 12.14
N ARG A 56 22.13 -9.68 11.93
CA ARG A 56 22.43 -8.38 12.54
C ARG A 56 21.83 -8.22 13.93
N PHE A 57 20.62 -8.73 14.16
CA PHE A 57 19.85 -8.50 15.39
C PHE A 57 19.58 -9.76 16.22
N GLY A 58 19.88 -10.95 15.68
CA GLY A 58 19.68 -12.24 16.35
C GLY A 58 18.25 -12.76 16.28
N GLU A 59 18.10 -14.06 16.54
CA GLU A 59 16.82 -14.80 16.46
C GLU A 59 15.76 -14.31 17.47
N GLU A 60 16.16 -13.69 18.58
CA GLU A 60 15.21 -13.12 19.54
C GLU A 60 14.49 -11.87 19.00
N ARG A 61 15.13 -11.15 18.07
CA ARG A 61 14.60 -9.91 17.47
C ARG A 61 14.07 -10.13 16.04
N VAL A 62 14.43 -11.23 15.39
CA VAL A 62 13.87 -11.69 14.11
C VAL A 62 13.42 -13.14 14.29
N ARG A 63 12.16 -13.33 14.66
CA ARG A 63 11.63 -14.63 15.12
C ARG A 63 10.91 -15.36 13.99
N ASP A 64 11.47 -16.49 13.55
CA ASP A 64 10.73 -17.45 12.73
C ASP A 64 9.60 -18.07 13.55
N THR A 65 8.43 -18.22 12.94
CA THR A 65 7.23 -18.79 13.56
C THR A 65 6.76 -20.06 12.85
N PRO A 66 6.00 -20.94 13.52
CA PRO A 66 5.20 -21.95 12.82
C PRO A 66 4.19 -21.30 11.86
N ILE A 67 3.71 -22.06 10.88
CA ILE A 67 2.67 -21.64 9.94
C ILE A 67 1.32 -21.59 10.68
N SER A 68 1.00 -20.44 11.26
CA SER A 68 -0.11 -20.29 12.21
C SER A 68 -0.47 -18.81 12.38
N GLU A 69 -0.98 -18.16 11.34
CA GLU A 69 -1.18 -16.71 11.26
C GLU A 69 -2.00 -16.15 12.43
N LEU A 70 -3.04 -16.86 12.86
CA LEU A 70 -3.82 -16.49 14.05
C LEU A 70 -2.93 -16.39 15.30
N GLY A 71 -2.04 -17.37 15.49
CA GLY A 71 -1.10 -17.41 16.60
C GLY A 71 -0.02 -16.32 16.49
N ILE A 72 0.50 -16.08 15.28
CA ILE A 72 1.48 -15.03 15.01
C ILE A 72 0.92 -13.66 15.39
N VAL A 73 -0.25 -13.30 14.84
CA VAL A 73 -0.87 -12.01 15.11
C VAL A 73 -1.33 -11.92 16.58
N GLY A 74 -1.87 -12.99 17.16
CA GLY A 74 -2.26 -13.00 18.57
C GLY A 74 -1.09 -12.80 19.53
N ALA A 75 0.04 -13.45 19.27
CA ALA A 75 1.27 -13.24 20.04
C ALA A 75 1.78 -11.80 19.91
N ALA A 76 1.71 -11.22 18.70
CA ALA A 76 2.06 -9.82 18.48
C ALA A 76 1.13 -8.86 19.23
N VAL A 77 -0.19 -9.07 19.21
CA VAL A 77 -1.13 -8.26 19.99
C VAL A 77 -0.79 -8.32 21.48
N GLY A 78 -0.55 -9.52 22.02
CA GLY A 78 -0.13 -9.70 23.42
C GLY A 78 1.20 -9.00 23.75
N ALA A 79 2.19 -9.07 22.86
CA ALA A 79 3.46 -8.38 23.02
C ALA A 79 3.30 -6.85 22.98
N ALA A 80 2.47 -6.34 22.07
CA ALA A 80 2.16 -4.92 21.96
C ALA A 80 1.52 -4.37 23.24
N LEU A 81 0.58 -5.12 23.83
CA LEU A 81 -0.08 -4.76 25.08
C LEU A 81 0.86 -4.80 26.29
N THR A 82 1.97 -5.56 26.21
CA THR A 82 2.98 -5.63 27.27
C THR A 82 4.18 -4.71 27.02
N GLY A 83 4.07 -3.79 26.06
CA GLY A 83 5.02 -2.69 25.85
C GLY A 83 6.01 -2.89 24.71
N MET A 84 5.91 -3.97 23.95
CA MET A 84 6.72 -4.21 22.75
C MET A 84 6.12 -3.53 21.50
N ARG A 85 6.87 -3.49 20.41
CA ARG A 85 6.44 -2.92 19.11
C ARG A 85 6.63 -3.95 17.98
N PRO A 86 5.84 -5.02 17.94
CA PRO A 86 6.01 -6.07 16.95
C PRO A 86 5.71 -5.59 15.53
N VAL A 87 6.54 -6.05 14.58
CA VAL A 87 6.29 -5.98 13.14
C VAL A 87 6.04 -7.40 12.65
N VAL A 88 4.78 -7.70 12.41
CA VAL A 88 4.31 -9.00 11.91
C VAL A 88 4.44 -9.04 10.39
N GLU A 89 5.05 -10.09 9.88
CA GLU A 89 5.01 -10.42 8.45
C GLU A 89 4.07 -11.60 8.23
N ILE A 90 3.05 -11.38 7.39
CA ILE A 90 2.23 -12.47 6.83
C ILE A 90 2.68 -12.67 5.39
N GLN A 91 3.02 -13.92 5.03
CA GLN A 91 3.74 -14.24 3.80
C GLN A 91 3.02 -13.77 2.54
N PHE A 92 1.70 -13.90 2.49
CA PHE A 92 0.83 -13.31 1.47
C PHE A 92 -0.37 -12.65 2.14
N SER A 93 -0.84 -11.52 1.62
CA SER A 93 -2.03 -10.85 2.18
C SER A 93 -3.24 -11.78 2.28
N ASP A 94 -3.39 -12.73 1.37
CA ASP A 94 -4.45 -13.75 1.37
C ASP A 94 -4.53 -14.52 2.70
N PHE A 95 -3.39 -14.79 3.33
CA PHE A 95 -3.30 -15.60 4.56
C PHE A 95 -3.74 -14.83 5.81
N THR A 96 -3.86 -13.50 5.72
CA THR A 96 -4.45 -12.69 6.81
C THR A 96 -5.89 -13.12 7.12
N ALA A 97 -6.58 -13.77 6.18
CA ALA A 97 -7.89 -14.38 6.40
C ALA A 97 -7.92 -15.31 7.62
N GLN A 98 -6.82 -16.05 7.88
CA GLN A 98 -6.68 -16.93 9.06
C GLN A 98 -6.56 -16.15 10.38
N ALA A 99 -6.10 -14.90 10.33
CA ALA A 99 -5.82 -14.07 11.50
C ALA A 99 -6.80 -12.90 11.70
N MET A 100 -7.88 -12.82 10.91
CA MET A 100 -8.78 -11.66 10.91
C MET A 100 -9.40 -11.36 12.27
N ASP A 101 -9.65 -12.36 13.14
CA ASP A 101 -10.14 -12.09 14.49
C ASP A 101 -9.14 -11.28 15.32
N GLN A 102 -7.85 -11.65 15.28
CA GLN A 102 -6.79 -10.93 15.99
C GLN A 102 -6.57 -9.53 15.41
N ILE A 103 -6.68 -9.37 14.09
CA ILE A 103 -6.53 -8.07 13.43
C ILE A 103 -7.72 -7.15 13.75
N VAL A 104 -8.94 -7.64 13.55
CA VAL A 104 -10.16 -6.81 13.54
C VAL A 104 -10.79 -6.67 14.92
N ASN A 105 -10.85 -7.74 15.70
CA ASN A 105 -11.51 -7.71 17.00
C ASN A 105 -10.55 -7.36 18.13
N GLN A 106 -9.32 -7.85 18.08
CA GLN A 106 -8.35 -7.60 19.13
C GLN A 106 -7.55 -6.32 18.84
N ALA A 107 -6.65 -6.35 17.86
CA ALA A 107 -5.72 -5.24 17.62
C ALA A 107 -6.45 -3.91 17.42
N ALA A 108 -7.40 -3.85 16.48
CA ALA A 108 -8.06 -2.61 16.09
C ALA A 108 -8.90 -1.97 17.21
N LYS A 109 -9.54 -2.78 18.07
CA LYS A 109 -10.61 -2.30 18.95
C LYS A 109 -10.20 -2.15 20.42
N ILE A 110 -9.13 -2.80 20.87
CA ILE A 110 -8.75 -2.78 22.29
C ILE A 110 -8.57 -1.35 22.83
N HIS A 111 -7.94 -0.45 22.07
CA HIS A 111 -7.77 0.94 22.49
C HIS A 111 -9.11 1.63 22.81
N PHE A 112 -10.10 1.45 21.93
CA PHE A 112 -11.44 2.00 22.11
C PHE A 112 -12.20 1.30 23.26
N MET A 113 -12.19 -0.03 23.30
CA MET A 113 -12.92 -0.81 24.31
C MET A 113 -12.43 -0.56 25.73
N LEU A 114 -11.16 -0.21 25.89
CA LEU A 114 -10.56 0.13 27.19
C LEU A 114 -10.53 1.63 27.46
N GLY A 115 -11.30 2.44 26.72
CA GLY A 115 -11.42 3.88 26.96
C GLY A 115 -10.11 4.65 26.83
N GLY A 116 -9.20 4.18 25.97
CA GLY A 116 -7.88 4.76 25.76
C GLY A 116 -6.81 4.34 26.78
N ALA A 117 -7.13 3.46 27.74
CA ALA A 117 -6.18 3.03 28.77
C ALA A 117 -5.04 2.14 28.24
N ALA A 118 -5.21 1.51 27.08
CA ALA A 118 -4.18 0.69 26.44
C ALA A 118 -4.03 1.07 24.96
N THR A 119 -2.82 0.90 24.44
CA THR A 119 -2.49 1.09 23.01
C THR A 119 -1.97 -0.22 22.44
N VAL A 120 -2.11 -0.42 21.12
CA VAL A 120 -1.63 -1.63 20.43
C VAL A 120 -0.65 -1.21 19.34
N PRO A 121 0.61 -0.87 19.68
CA PRO A 121 1.65 -0.46 18.72
C PRO A 121 2.13 -1.67 17.92
N LEU A 122 1.39 -2.03 16.88
CA LEU A 122 1.63 -3.21 16.07
C LEU A 122 1.62 -2.83 14.59
N VAL A 123 2.61 -3.32 13.85
CA VAL A 123 2.58 -3.26 12.38
C VAL A 123 2.31 -4.66 11.85
N LEU A 124 1.35 -4.79 10.94
CA LEU A 124 1.20 -6.00 10.12
C LEU A 124 1.54 -5.61 8.69
N ARG A 125 2.58 -6.24 8.14
CA ARG A 125 2.95 -6.09 6.74
C ARG A 125 2.67 -7.38 5.98
N ALA A 126 2.14 -7.24 4.78
CA ALA A 126 1.87 -8.37 3.90
C ALA A 126 1.95 -7.95 2.43
N PRO A 127 2.69 -8.67 1.58
CA PRO A 127 2.62 -8.46 0.16
C PRO A 127 1.36 -9.10 -0.43
N GLY A 128 0.71 -8.38 -1.34
CA GLY A 128 -0.46 -8.87 -2.07
C GLY A 128 -0.33 -8.69 -3.59
N GLY A 129 -1.49 -8.84 -4.24
CA GLY A 129 -1.67 -8.56 -5.67
C GLY A 129 -1.18 -9.64 -6.62
N SER A 130 -1.43 -9.43 -7.91
CA SER A 130 -1.22 -10.39 -8.99
C SER A 130 0.11 -10.19 -9.73
N GLY A 131 0.36 -11.03 -10.74
CA GLY A 131 1.42 -10.88 -11.74
C GLY A 131 2.65 -11.75 -11.51
N THR A 132 2.59 -12.66 -10.54
CA THR A 132 3.65 -13.64 -10.26
C THR A 132 3.27 -15.06 -10.69
N GLY A 133 2.12 -15.26 -11.34
CA GLY A 133 1.61 -16.59 -11.68
C GLY A 133 1.19 -17.41 -10.46
N ALA A 134 0.78 -16.74 -9.37
CA ALA A 134 0.43 -17.41 -8.10
C ALA A 134 -1.05 -17.83 -8.00
N ALA A 135 -1.81 -17.61 -9.09
CA ALA A 135 -3.22 -17.98 -9.22
C ALA A 135 -4.12 -17.39 -8.10
N ALA A 136 -5.27 -18.02 -7.85
CA ALA A 136 -6.39 -17.38 -7.17
C ALA A 136 -6.22 -17.12 -5.66
N GLN A 137 -5.40 -17.90 -4.95
CA GLN A 137 -5.31 -17.89 -3.47
C GLN A 137 -4.05 -17.18 -2.93
N HIS A 138 -3.30 -16.51 -3.80
CA HIS A 138 -2.06 -15.81 -3.46
C HIS A 138 -1.95 -14.46 -4.20
N SER A 139 -3.09 -13.94 -4.68
CA SER A 139 -3.13 -12.80 -5.61
C SER A 139 -4.26 -11.83 -5.30
N GLN A 140 -4.94 -11.98 -4.17
CA GLN A 140 -6.01 -11.07 -3.80
C GLN A 140 -5.46 -9.68 -3.46
N SER A 141 -6.27 -8.66 -3.77
CA SER A 141 -6.10 -7.30 -3.27
C SER A 141 -7.14 -7.08 -2.18
N LEU A 142 -6.71 -7.09 -0.91
CA LEU A 142 -7.57 -7.15 0.27
C LEU A 142 -7.63 -5.82 1.03
N GLU A 143 -7.14 -4.73 0.45
CA GLU A 143 -7.09 -3.41 1.09
C GLU A 143 -8.46 -2.92 1.57
N ALA A 144 -9.54 -3.24 0.86
CA ALA A 144 -10.89 -2.86 1.23
C ALA A 144 -11.32 -3.50 2.57
N TRP A 145 -10.87 -4.74 2.86
CA TRP A 145 -11.21 -5.42 4.12
C TRP A 145 -10.64 -4.66 5.31
N PHE A 146 -9.37 -4.25 5.22
CA PHE A 146 -8.70 -3.53 6.31
C PHE A 146 -9.17 -2.08 6.41
N ALA A 147 -9.32 -1.39 5.27
CA ALA A 147 -9.77 0.00 5.24
C ALA A 147 -11.20 0.16 5.77
N HIS A 148 -12.02 -0.89 5.73
CA HIS A 148 -13.36 -0.86 6.30
C HIS A 148 -13.39 -0.89 7.83
N VAL A 149 -12.34 -1.40 8.50
CA VAL A 149 -12.37 -1.73 9.94
C VAL A 149 -11.96 -0.54 10.81
N PRO A 150 -12.85 0.02 11.67
CA PRO A 150 -12.49 1.03 12.66
C PRO A 150 -11.38 0.62 13.62
N GLY A 151 -10.45 1.55 13.86
CA GLY A 151 -9.28 1.35 14.72
C GLY A 151 -8.00 0.99 13.97
N LEU A 152 -8.09 0.47 12.73
CA LEU A 152 -6.93 0.27 11.86
C LEU A 152 -6.55 1.54 11.10
N LYS A 153 -5.25 1.71 10.90
CA LYS A 153 -4.68 2.54 9.82
C LYS A 153 -4.18 1.62 8.71
N VAL A 154 -4.30 2.05 7.46
CA VAL A 154 -3.95 1.23 6.30
C VAL A 154 -3.15 2.05 5.31
N VAL A 155 -1.95 1.59 4.98
CA VAL A 155 -1.06 2.19 3.98
C VAL A 155 -0.74 1.20 2.87
N MET A 156 -0.50 1.73 1.68
CA MET A 156 -0.19 0.96 0.48
C MET A 156 0.91 1.71 -0.31
N PRO A 157 2.19 1.50 0.02
CA PRO A 157 3.30 2.25 -0.58
C PRO A 157 3.47 1.87 -2.05
N SER A 158 3.74 2.86 -2.91
CA SER A 158 3.88 2.65 -4.35
C SER A 158 5.31 2.85 -4.88
N THR A 159 6.19 3.48 -4.09
CA THR A 159 7.61 3.68 -4.43
C THR A 159 8.54 3.19 -3.30
N PRO A 160 9.84 2.96 -3.58
CA PRO A 160 10.80 2.63 -2.52
C PRO A 160 10.88 3.68 -1.40
N ALA A 161 10.76 4.97 -1.73
CA ALA A 161 10.76 6.05 -0.73
C ALA A 161 9.54 5.97 0.19
N ASP A 162 8.36 5.70 -0.35
CA ASP A 162 7.16 5.52 0.48
C ASP A 162 7.25 4.26 1.31
N ALA A 163 7.77 3.17 0.75
CA ALA A 163 7.89 1.89 1.45
C ALA A 163 8.73 2.08 2.73
N LYS A 164 9.86 2.78 2.62
CA LYS A 164 10.67 3.14 3.78
C LYS A 164 9.93 4.10 4.73
N GLY A 165 9.48 5.23 4.21
CA GLY A 165 8.97 6.32 5.05
C GLY A 165 7.64 6.02 5.74
N LEU A 166 6.72 5.32 5.07
CA LEU A 166 5.44 4.89 5.65
C LEU A 166 5.63 3.75 6.64
N LEU A 167 6.57 2.82 6.40
CA LEU A 167 6.86 1.76 7.36
C LEU A 167 7.47 2.31 8.65
N LEU A 168 8.41 3.26 8.55
CA LEU A 168 8.92 3.96 9.73
C LEU A 168 7.81 4.68 10.50
N ALA A 169 6.93 5.40 9.79
CA ALA A 169 5.78 6.08 10.42
C ALA A 169 4.78 5.09 11.05
N ALA A 170 4.57 3.93 10.41
CA ALA A 170 3.74 2.85 10.92
C ALA A 170 4.31 2.25 12.22
N ILE A 171 5.63 2.01 12.25
CA ILE A 171 6.32 1.48 13.43
C ILE A 171 6.31 2.49 14.58
N ASP A 172 6.30 3.80 14.29
CA ASP A 172 6.21 4.87 15.29
C ASP A 172 4.77 5.06 15.84
N ASP A 173 3.74 4.57 15.16
CA ASP A 173 2.34 4.74 15.57
C ASP A 173 1.99 3.91 16.82
N PRO A 174 1.24 4.46 17.79
CA PRO A 174 0.82 3.70 18.96
C PRO A 174 -0.36 2.73 18.69
N ASN A 175 -0.94 2.74 17.48
CA ASN A 175 -2.08 1.90 17.12
C ASN A 175 -1.74 0.94 15.98
N PRO A 176 -2.59 -0.06 15.69
CA PRO A 176 -2.31 -1.02 14.65
C PRO A 176 -2.29 -0.38 13.26
N VAL A 177 -1.21 -0.61 12.52
CA VAL A 177 -1.05 -0.16 11.14
C VAL A 177 -0.85 -1.35 10.23
N ILE A 178 -1.69 -1.44 9.18
CA ILE A 178 -1.56 -2.43 8.12
C ILE A 178 -0.76 -1.81 6.97
N VAL A 179 0.35 -2.45 6.60
CA VAL A 179 1.21 -2.05 5.50
C VAL A 179 1.04 -3.07 4.37
N LEU A 180 0.27 -2.69 3.35
CA LEU A 180 -0.03 -3.54 2.20
C LEU A 180 0.97 -3.27 1.10
N GLU A 181 1.88 -4.21 0.93
CA GLU A 181 2.93 -4.13 -0.08
C GLU A 181 2.49 -4.89 -1.34
N HIS A 182 3.18 -4.70 -2.46
CA HIS A 182 2.82 -5.36 -3.71
C HIS A 182 4.00 -6.16 -4.25
N LYS A 183 3.80 -7.45 -4.55
CA LYS A 183 4.89 -8.37 -4.93
C LYS A 183 5.71 -7.89 -6.12
N LEU A 184 5.05 -7.32 -7.14
CA LEU A 184 5.75 -6.79 -8.31
C LEU A 184 6.63 -5.58 -8.02
N LEU A 185 6.27 -4.77 -7.02
CA LEU A 185 7.02 -3.54 -6.71
C LEU A 185 8.33 -3.84 -5.99
N TYR A 186 8.51 -5.02 -5.38
CA TYR A 186 9.72 -5.36 -4.64
C TYR A 186 11.02 -5.16 -5.42
N LYS A 187 10.99 -5.38 -6.73
CA LYS A 187 12.15 -5.24 -7.63
C LYS A 187 12.30 -3.85 -8.22
N ASP A 188 11.29 -3.00 -8.08
CA ASP A 188 11.34 -1.63 -8.59
C ASP A 188 12.36 -0.83 -7.79
N SER A 189 13.18 -0.06 -8.49
CA SER A 189 14.24 0.76 -7.91
C SER A 189 13.92 2.23 -8.06
N GLY A 190 14.27 3.01 -7.06
CA GLY A 190 13.99 4.44 -7.04
C GLY A 190 14.85 5.17 -6.01
N PRO A 191 14.86 6.51 -6.07
CA PRO A 191 15.56 7.32 -5.08
C PRO A 191 14.90 7.15 -3.71
N VAL A 192 15.71 6.94 -2.68
CA VAL A 192 15.29 6.80 -1.27
C VAL A 192 16.17 7.74 -0.44
N PRO A 193 15.58 8.59 0.43
CA PRO A 193 16.35 9.40 1.38
C PRO A 193 17.23 8.53 2.25
N GLU A 194 18.48 8.92 2.50
CA GLU A 194 19.39 8.16 3.37
C GLU A 194 18.95 8.23 4.84
N ASP A 195 18.39 9.36 5.25
CA ASP A 195 17.88 9.57 6.60
C ASP A 195 16.63 8.71 6.88
N ALA A 196 16.32 8.55 8.17
CA ALA A 196 15.11 7.85 8.62
C ALA A 196 13.89 8.80 8.56
N ALA A 197 13.69 9.47 7.42
CA ALA A 197 12.57 10.37 7.21
C ALA A 197 11.24 9.58 7.20
N ARG A 198 10.26 10.09 7.93
CA ARG A 198 8.91 9.52 7.98
C ARG A 198 8.05 10.19 6.92
N VAL A 199 7.23 9.39 6.24
CA VAL A 199 6.10 9.92 5.46
C VAL A 199 4.88 9.96 6.38
N PRO A 200 4.25 11.12 6.61
CA PRO A 200 3.09 11.19 7.49
C PRO A 200 1.95 10.30 7.00
N LEU A 201 1.40 9.48 7.90
CA LEU A 201 0.20 8.70 7.62
C LEU A 201 -0.98 9.66 7.34
N GLY A 202 -1.81 9.31 6.37
CA GLY A 202 -2.96 10.12 5.97
C GLY A 202 -2.62 11.29 5.05
N THR A 203 -1.50 11.23 4.33
CA THR A 203 -1.12 12.24 3.33
C THR A 203 -0.95 11.62 1.95
N ALA A 204 -1.66 12.17 0.95
CA ALA A 204 -1.49 11.78 -0.44
C ALA A 204 -0.29 12.49 -1.09
N GLU A 205 0.15 12.03 -2.24
CA GLU A 205 1.16 12.70 -3.06
C GLU A 205 0.65 12.93 -4.48
N VAL A 206 0.73 14.18 -4.95
CA VAL A 206 0.55 14.50 -6.36
C VAL A 206 1.85 14.17 -7.09
N ARG A 207 1.98 12.93 -7.57
CA ARG A 207 3.17 12.41 -8.26
C ARG A 207 3.43 13.11 -9.59
N ARG A 208 2.35 13.55 -10.24
CA ARG A 208 2.40 14.29 -11.51
C ARG A 208 1.27 15.30 -11.52
N PRO A 209 1.53 16.60 -11.66
CA PRO A 209 0.46 17.58 -11.89
C PRO A 209 -0.15 17.40 -13.29
N GLY A 210 -1.40 17.78 -13.45
CA GLY A 210 -2.08 17.78 -14.76
C GLY A 210 -3.35 18.61 -14.72
N ALA A 211 -3.85 19.00 -15.90
CA ALA A 211 -4.94 19.96 -16.05
C ALA A 211 -6.23 19.37 -16.64
N ASP A 212 -6.14 18.24 -17.35
CA ASP A 212 -7.27 17.71 -18.11
C ASP A 212 -8.04 16.59 -17.38
N LEU A 213 -7.34 15.85 -16.52
CA LEU A 213 -7.82 14.67 -15.80
C LEU A 213 -7.02 14.43 -14.53
N THR A 214 -7.70 14.16 -13.41
CA THR A 214 -7.09 13.57 -12.22
C THR A 214 -7.17 12.06 -12.29
N VAL A 215 -6.05 11.37 -12.20
CA VAL A 215 -5.97 9.92 -12.03
C VAL A 215 -5.57 9.62 -10.59
N VAL A 216 -6.45 8.99 -9.81
CA VAL A 216 -6.09 8.47 -8.48
C VAL A 216 -5.79 6.99 -8.62
N ALA A 217 -4.57 6.59 -8.29
CA ALA A 217 -4.11 5.22 -8.44
C ALA A 217 -3.55 4.67 -7.12
N THR A 218 -3.73 3.37 -6.84
CA THR A 218 -3.22 2.72 -5.62
C THR A 218 -2.17 1.66 -5.91
N GLY A 219 -1.17 1.54 -5.03
CA GLY A 219 -0.13 0.50 -5.10
C GLY A 219 0.53 0.39 -6.48
N VAL A 220 0.53 -0.81 -7.07
CA VAL A 220 1.13 -1.07 -8.39
C VAL A 220 0.49 -0.30 -9.55
N MET A 221 -0.72 0.24 -9.37
CA MET A 221 -1.37 1.06 -10.39
C MET A 221 -0.74 2.45 -10.50
N VAL A 222 -0.04 2.94 -9.47
CA VAL A 222 0.62 4.26 -9.51
C VAL A 222 1.71 4.34 -10.59
N PRO A 223 2.72 3.44 -10.63
CA PRO A 223 3.71 3.48 -11.72
C PRO A 223 3.08 3.23 -13.10
N ARG A 224 2.01 2.42 -13.18
CA ARG A 224 1.25 2.21 -14.44
C ARG A 224 0.51 3.48 -14.88
N ALA A 225 -0.06 4.24 -13.95
CA ALA A 225 -0.74 5.50 -14.20
C ALA A 225 0.24 6.60 -14.64
N LEU A 226 1.43 6.65 -14.03
CA LEU A 226 2.51 7.54 -14.48
C LEU A 226 2.94 7.23 -15.92
N ALA A 227 3.14 5.95 -16.24
CA ALA A 227 3.45 5.53 -17.62
C ALA A 227 2.32 5.86 -18.61
N ALA A 228 1.05 5.75 -18.18
CA ALA A 228 -0.10 6.13 -18.99
C ALA A 228 -0.16 7.66 -19.22
N ALA A 229 0.11 8.46 -18.19
CA ALA A 229 0.13 9.91 -18.27
C ALA A 229 1.20 10.42 -19.25
N GLU A 230 2.38 9.79 -19.29
CA GLU A 230 3.42 10.10 -20.28
C GLU A 230 2.98 9.80 -21.71
N ARG A 231 2.26 8.69 -21.94
CA ARG A 231 1.71 8.38 -23.26
C ARG A 231 0.63 9.37 -23.68
N LEU A 232 -0.25 9.76 -22.74
CA LEU A 232 -1.33 10.72 -22.96
C LEU A 232 -0.80 12.13 -23.26
N ALA A 233 0.33 12.53 -22.68
CA ALA A 233 0.97 13.80 -22.97
C ALA A 233 1.38 13.93 -24.45
N GLY A 234 1.81 12.83 -25.08
CA GLY A 234 2.07 12.78 -26.53
C GLY A 234 0.83 12.98 -27.41
N GLU A 235 -0.37 12.86 -26.83
CA GLU A 235 -1.65 13.14 -27.47
C GLU A 235 -2.25 14.50 -27.05
N GLY A 236 -1.48 15.32 -26.34
CA GLY A 236 -1.93 16.61 -25.83
C GLY A 236 -2.87 16.54 -24.63
N ILE A 237 -2.91 15.41 -23.91
CA ILE A 237 -3.73 15.24 -22.70
C ILE A 237 -2.83 15.33 -21.46
N SER A 238 -3.08 16.33 -20.63
CA SER A 238 -2.38 16.59 -19.37
C SER A 238 -3.05 15.86 -18.20
N ALA A 239 -2.69 14.59 -17.99
CA ALA A 239 -3.21 13.77 -16.89
C ALA A 239 -2.38 13.92 -15.61
N GLY A 240 -3.00 14.37 -14.52
CA GLY A 240 -2.41 14.38 -13.19
C GLY A 240 -2.51 13.00 -12.54
N VAL A 241 -1.55 12.63 -11.70
CA VAL A 241 -1.54 11.36 -10.95
C VAL A 241 -1.41 11.65 -9.47
N VAL A 242 -2.40 11.20 -8.71
CA VAL A 242 -2.44 11.28 -7.25
C VAL A 242 -2.31 9.87 -6.68
N ASP A 243 -1.33 9.69 -5.81
CA ASP A 243 -1.13 8.47 -5.02
C ASP A 243 -1.64 8.72 -3.60
N PRO A 244 -2.71 8.03 -3.15
CA PRO A 244 -3.22 8.20 -1.80
C PRO A 244 -2.20 7.90 -0.70
N ARG A 245 -1.25 6.97 -0.94
CA ARG A 245 -0.31 6.37 0.03
C ARG A 245 -0.95 5.70 1.23
N THR A 246 -1.82 6.42 1.94
CA THR A 246 -2.66 5.96 3.03
C THR A 246 -4.09 5.80 2.54
N LEU A 247 -4.65 4.60 2.75
CA LEU A 247 -6.04 4.28 2.45
C LEU A 247 -6.94 4.56 3.66
N ARG A 248 -6.36 4.56 4.87
CA ARG A 248 -7.06 4.91 6.09
C ARG A 248 -6.14 5.53 7.14
N PRO A 249 -6.38 6.77 7.59
CA PRO A 249 -7.34 7.73 7.04
C PRO A 249 -6.94 8.19 5.63
N LEU A 250 -7.92 8.39 4.73
CA LEU A 250 -7.66 8.90 3.39
C LEU A 250 -7.44 10.42 3.42
N ASP A 251 -6.44 10.90 2.69
CA ASP A 251 -6.29 12.33 2.38
C ASP A 251 -7.29 12.74 1.30
N THR A 252 -8.53 12.98 1.72
CA THR A 252 -9.61 13.33 0.82
C THR A 252 -9.40 14.70 0.20
N GLU A 253 -8.87 15.68 0.94
CA GLU A 253 -8.74 17.06 0.47
C GLU A 253 -7.82 17.17 -0.75
N THR A 254 -6.65 16.51 -0.74
CA THR A 254 -5.74 16.50 -1.90
C THR A 254 -6.44 15.95 -3.16
N ILE A 255 -7.28 14.92 -3.01
CA ILE A 255 -8.05 14.35 -4.12
C ILE A 255 -9.12 15.35 -4.59
N LEU A 256 -9.87 15.95 -3.66
CA LEU A 256 -10.94 16.90 -3.99
C LEU A 256 -10.39 18.14 -4.70
N ASP A 257 -9.28 18.69 -4.24
CA ASP A 257 -8.64 19.85 -4.87
C ASP A 257 -8.20 19.53 -6.30
N SER A 258 -7.54 18.38 -6.50
CA SER A 258 -7.16 17.95 -7.85
C SER A 258 -8.38 17.78 -8.77
N VAL A 259 -9.48 17.21 -8.26
CA VAL A 259 -10.72 17.03 -9.04
C VAL A 259 -11.41 18.36 -9.33
N VAL A 260 -11.38 19.34 -8.41
CA VAL A 260 -11.92 20.68 -8.63
C VAL A 260 -11.17 21.39 -9.77
N GLU A 261 -9.85 21.21 -9.83
CA GLU A 261 -9.01 21.80 -10.89
C GLU A 261 -9.24 21.13 -12.26
N THR A 262 -9.27 19.79 -12.30
CA THR A 262 -9.35 19.06 -13.58
C THR A 262 -10.77 18.76 -14.02
N GLY A 263 -11.76 18.80 -13.13
CA GLY A 263 -13.15 18.46 -13.40
C GLY A 263 -13.39 17.05 -13.94
N ARG A 264 -12.40 16.15 -13.96
CA ARG A 264 -12.54 14.77 -14.43
C ARG A 264 -11.72 13.84 -13.54
N LEU A 265 -12.27 12.68 -13.25
CA LEU A 265 -11.66 11.72 -12.33
C LEU A 265 -11.65 10.31 -12.91
N LEU A 266 -10.48 9.71 -12.96
CA LEU A 266 -10.28 8.28 -13.21
C LEU A 266 -9.67 7.63 -11.98
N LEU A 267 -10.39 6.69 -11.38
CA LEU A 267 -9.91 5.88 -10.26
C LEU A 267 -9.36 4.55 -10.78
N VAL A 268 -8.14 4.21 -10.37
CA VAL A 268 -7.43 3.01 -10.86
C VAL A 268 -6.95 2.17 -9.66
N GLN A 269 -7.42 0.94 -9.57
CA GLN A 269 -6.96 -0.04 -8.57
C GLN A 269 -6.77 -1.43 -9.18
N GLU A 270 -5.96 -2.26 -8.56
CA GLU A 270 -5.83 -3.66 -8.97
C GLU A 270 -7.05 -4.50 -8.55
N ALA A 271 -7.60 -4.25 -7.36
CA ALA A 271 -8.72 -4.99 -6.79
C ALA A 271 -9.98 -4.98 -7.68
N PRO A 272 -10.88 -5.96 -7.52
CA PRO A 272 -12.18 -5.97 -8.18
C PRO A 272 -13.00 -4.70 -7.98
N LYS A 273 -13.82 -4.35 -8.98
CA LYS A 273 -14.66 -3.14 -8.97
C LYS A 273 -15.74 -3.16 -7.89
N THR A 274 -16.29 -4.33 -7.61
CA THR A 274 -17.41 -4.55 -6.68
C THR A 274 -16.90 -4.41 -5.25
N CYS A 275 -17.48 -3.47 -4.48
CA CYS A 275 -17.05 -3.16 -3.11
C CYS A 275 -15.54 -2.89 -2.94
N GLY A 276 -14.86 -2.50 -4.03
CA GLY A 276 -13.45 -2.15 -4.02
C GLY A 276 -13.20 -0.81 -3.34
N TYR A 277 -11.98 -0.59 -2.84
CA TYR A 277 -11.62 0.60 -2.07
C TYR A 277 -11.92 1.91 -2.79
N VAL A 278 -11.65 2.00 -4.11
CA VAL A 278 -11.91 3.23 -4.88
C VAL A 278 -13.39 3.59 -4.99
N ALA A 279 -14.33 2.70 -4.61
CA ALA A 279 -15.73 3.08 -4.48
C ALA A 279 -15.94 4.14 -3.39
N GLU A 280 -15.17 4.09 -2.30
CA GLU A 280 -15.21 5.09 -1.22
C GLU A 280 -14.74 6.45 -1.73
N ILE A 281 -13.67 6.49 -2.55
CA ILE A 281 -13.19 7.74 -3.16
C ILE A 281 -14.26 8.34 -4.07
N ALA A 282 -14.93 7.52 -4.89
CA ALA A 282 -16.02 7.99 -5.73
C ALA A 282 -17.19 8.56 -4.91
N ALA A 283 -17.54 7.90 -3.80
CA ALA A 283 -18.59 8.37 -2.89
C ALA A 283 -18.20 9.68 -2.19
N ALA A 284 -16.95 9.79 -1.71
CA ALA A 284 -16.42 11.01 -1.11
C ALA A 284 -16.47 12.20 -2.08
N VAL A 285 -16.05 11.99 -3.33
CA VAL A 285 -16.13 13.03 -4.38
C VAL A 285 -17.59 13.42 -4.64
N ALA A 286 -18.49 12.46 -4.82
CA ALA A 286 -19.90 12.71 -5.09
C ALA A 286 -20.63 13.42 -3.93
N GLY A 287 -20.22 13.17 -2.69
CA GLY A 287 -20.78 13.81 -1.48
C GLY A 287 -20.12 15.14 -1.11
N SER A 288 -19.18 15.65 -1.91
CA SER A 288 -18.36 16.83 -1.57
C SER A 288 -18.57 18.01 -2.52
N ARG A 289 -17.84 19.10 -2.24
CA ARG A 289 -17.74 20.28 -3.12
C ARG A 289 -17.28 19.95 -4.55
N ALA A 290 -16.50 18.88 -4.73
CA ALA A 290 -15.98 18.51 -6.05
C ALA A 290 -17.07 18.04 -7.01
N PHE A 291 -18.22 17.57 -6.50
CA PHE A 291 -19.33 17.11 -7.34
C PHE A 291 -19.79 18.16 -8.36
N GLY A 292 -19.89 19.43 -7.95
CA GLY A 292 -20.30 20.54 -8.82
C GLY A 292 -19.30 20.89 -9.93
N HIS A 293 -18.07 20.37 -9.85
CA HIS A 293 -16.99 20.63 -10.81
C HIS A 293 -16.81 19.49 -11.83
N LEU A 294 -17.50 18.36 -11.65
CA LEU A 294 -17.38 17.22 -12.56
C LEU A 294 -17.95 17.53 -13.95
N ARG A 295 -17.07 17.47 -14.96
CA ARG A 295 -17.35 17.59 -16.40
C ARG A 295 -17.68 16.25 -17.05
N ALA A 296 -17.32 15.15 -16.39
CA ALA A 296 -17.57 13.78 -16.83
C ALA A 296 -17.90 12.89 -15.62
N PRO A 297 -18.57 11.73 -15.83
CA PRO A 297 -18.74 10.74 -14.78
C PRO A 297 -17.41 10.28 -14.19
N VAL A 298 -17.40 9.94 -12.90
CA VAL A 298 -16.22 9.34 -12.27
C VAL A 298 -15.95 7.96 -12.88
N GLY A 299 -14.81 7.82 -13.57
CA GLY A 299 -14.35 6.55 -14.11
C GLY A 299 -13.78 5.65 -13.01
N ARG A 300 -14.07 4.35 -13.08
CA ARG A 300 -13.48 3.32 -12.20
C ARG A 300 -12.93 2.18 -13.04
N LEU A 301 -11.62 2.14 -13.19
CA LEU A 301 -10.85 1.10 -13.85
C LEU A 301 -10.25 0.18 -12.78
N CYS A 302 -10.73 -1.05 -12.72
CA CYS A 302 -10.47 -1.99 -11.64
C CYS A 302 -10.17 -3.38 -12.21
N GLY A 303 -9.70 -4.30 -11.38
CA GLY A 303 -9.65 -5.72 -11.73
C GLY A 303 -11.03 -6.28 -12.05
N LEU A 304 -11.05 -7.34 -12.86
CA LEU A 304 -12.25 -8.10 -13.18
C LEU A 304 -12.80 -8.79 -11.92
N ASP A 305 -14.11 -9.00 -11.87
CA ASP A 305 -14.79 -9.68 -10.76
C ASP A 305 -14.67 -11.21 -10.90
N VAL A 306 -13.43 -11.70 -10.87
CA VAL A 306 -13.06 -13.10 -11.04
C VAL A 306 -11.88 -13.47 -10.13
N PRO A 307 -11.72 -14.75 -9.74
CA PRO A 307 -10.46 -15.23 -9.18
C PRO A 307 -9.31 -15.04 -10.17
N ILE A 308 -8.13 -14.65 -9.69
CA ILE A 308 -6.96 -14.41 -10.54
C ILE A 308 -6.52 -15.72 -11.23
N PRO A 309 -6.53 -15.78 -12.59
CA PRO A 309 -6.13 -16.97 -13.33
C PRO A 309 -4.62 -17.25 -13.24
N TYR A 310 -4.23 -18.52 -13.41
CA TYR A 310 -2.80 -18.90 -13.48
C TYR A 310 -2.13 -18.53 -14.81
N ALA A 311 -2.84 -18.69 -15.94
CA ALA A 311 -2.25 -18.49 -17.26
C ALA A 311 -1.81 -17.02 -17.43
N PRO A 312 -0.54 -16.72 -17.78
CA PRO A 312 -0.01 -15.35 -17.74
C PRO A 312 -0.81 -14.31 -18.54
N GLN A 313 -1.32 -14.70 -19.72
CA GLN A 313 -2.15 -13.85 -20.55
C GLN A 313 -3.52 -13.54 -19.92
N LEU A 314 -4.07 -14.48 -19.15
CA LEU A 314 -5.35 -14.30 -18.44
C LEU A 314 -5.15 -13.54 -17.13
N GLU A 315 -4.07 -13.80 -16.39
CA GLU A 315 -3.68 -13.00 -15.21
C GLU A 315 -3.51 -11.53 -15.59
N ARG A 316 -2.76 -11.26 -16.66
CA ARG A 316 -2.58 -9.90 -17.19
C ARG A 316 -3.90 -9.25 -17.59
N ALA A 317 -4.80 -10.00 -18.22
CA ALA A 317 -6.10 -9.48 -18.66
C ALA A 317 -7.11 -9.29 -17.51
N ALA A 318 -6.87 -9.92 -16.35
CA ALA A 318 -7.73 -9.81 -15.18
C ALA A 318 -7.54 -8.49 -14.42
N VAL A 319 -6.44 -7.77 -14.63
CA VAL A 319 -6.09 -6.54 -13.90
C VAL A 319 -5.70 -5.40 -14.85
N PRO A 320 -5.94 -4.12 -14.48
CA PRO A 320 -5.68 -3.00 -15.38
C PRO A 320 -4.23 -2.90 -15.85
N GLN A 321 -4.05 -2.68 -17.16
CA GLN A 321 -2.76 -2.42 -17.78
C GLN A 321 -2.63 -0.96 -18.19
N VAL A 322 -1.41 -0.53 -18.56
CA VAL A 322 -1.14 0.86 -18.99
C VAL A 322 -2.02 1.25 -20.16
N GLU A 323 -2.23 0.36 -21.13
CA GLU A 323 -3.09 0.59 -22.29
C GLU A 323 -4.56 0.78 -21.93
N ASP A 324 -5.04 0.14 -20.87
CA ASP A 324 -6.41 0.33 -20.38
C ASP A 324 -6.55 1.70 -19.74
N ILE A 325 -5.59 2.12 -18.91
CA ILE A 325 -5.57 3.45 -18.29
C ILE A 325 -5.57 4.53 -19.38
N VAL A 326 -4.71 4.40 -20.40
CA VAL A 326 -4.66 5.32 -21.54
C VAL A 326 -6.01 5.39 -22.27
N ARG A 327 -6.63 4.23 -22.54
CA ARG A 327 -7.93 4.17 -23.23
C ARG A 327 -9.01 4.89 -22.43
N GLU A 328 -9.20 4.52 -21.16
CA GLU A 328 -10.25 5.09 -20.31
C GLU A 328 -10.04 6.59 -20.06
N ALA A 329 -8.80 7.02 -19.82
CA ALA A 329 -8.45 8.42 -19.64
C ALA A 329 -8.75 9.25 -20.90
N ARG A 330 -8.35 8.74 -22.07
CA ARG A 330 -8.62 9.39 -23.36
C ARG A 330 -10.13 9.50 -23.61
N ASP A 331 -10.88 8.45 -23.33
CA ASP A 331 -12.32 8.44 -23.49
C ASP A 331 -13.00 9.46 -22.56
N LEU A 332 -12.58 9.56 -21.30
CA LEU A 332 -13.10 10.56 -20.36
C LEU A 332 -12.83 12.01 -20.82
N VAL A 333 -11.67 12.27 -21.41
CA VAL A 333 -11.29 13.63 -21.86
C VAL A 333 -11.94 14.00 -23.20
N ARG A 334 -12.11 13.05 -24.13
CA ARG A 334 -12.58 13.34 -25.49
C ARG A 334 -14.09 13.19 -25.71
N ARG A 335 -14.78 12.38 -24.89
CA ARG A 335 -16.22 12.13 -25.07
C ARG A 335 -17.13 13.10 -24.32
N TRP A 336 -16.58 13.83 -23.36
CA TRP A 336 -17.27 14.77 -22.47
C TRP A 336 -16.60 16.14 -22.51
#